data_AF-A0A2R5FWX9-F1
#
_entry.id   AF-A0A2R5FWX9-F1
#
_cell.length_a   1.000
_cell.length_b   1.000
_cell.length_c   1.000
_cell.angle_alpha   90.00
_cell.angle_beta   90.00
_cell.angle_gamma   90.00
#
_symmetry.space_group_name_H-M   'P 1'
#
loop_
_entity.id
_entity.type
_entity.pdbx_description
1 polymer ?
#
loop_
_entity_poly.entity_id
_entity_poly.type
_entity_poly.pdbx_seq_one_letter_code
_entity_poly.pdbx_strand_id
1 'polypeptide(L)'
;MAEPTLADIFGSNATQTATTITIAKADLPRLTANANNTAESLLTGILLKAQTSLTQTNFDSNINQSIYVNSGFSSFTTRGTNNDAYRVDQLIINFAKLDISSTIDPDDY
;
A
#
# COMPACT_ATOMS: atom_id res chain seq x y z
N MET A 1 16.25 10.71 -10.77
CA MET A 1 14.84 10.97 -10.40
C MET A 1 14.78 11.18 -8.90
N ALA A 2 13.66 11.59 -8.30
CA ALA A 2 13.55 11.66 -6.84
C ALA A 2 12.79 10.44 -6.30
N GLU A 3 12.92 10.15 -5.02
CA GLU A 3 12.00 9.23 -4.34
C GLU A 3 10.56 9.77 -4.43
N PRO A 4 9.54 8.89 -4.59
CA PRO A 4 8.15 9.33 -4.64
C PRO A 4 7.74 10.08 -3.37
N THR A 5 7.08 11.22 -3.53
CA THR A 5 6.59 12.00 -2.40
C THR A 5 5.29 11.41 -1.83
N LEU A 6 4.91 11.83 -0.62
CA LEU A 6 3.62 11.48 -0.02
C LEU A 6 2.45 11.83 -0.96
N ALA A 7 2.53 12.98 -1.65
CA ALA A 7 1.50 13.43 -2.57
C ALA A 7 1.46 12.59 -3.86
N ASP A 8 2.60 12.08 -4.34
CA ASP A 8 2.66 11.20 -5.52
C ASP A 8 1.95 9.86 -5.26
N ILE A 9 2.02 9.36 -4.01
CA ILE A 9 1.43 8.08 -3.62
C ILE A 9 -0.03 8.28 -3.19
N PHE A 10 -0.30 9.20 -2.27
CA PHE A 10 -1.60 9.33 -1.61
C PHE A 10 -2.47 10.48 -2.12
N GLY A 11 -1.96 11.32 -3.02
CA GLY A 11 -2.69 12.43 -3.64
C GLY A 11 -2.39 13.79 -3.00
N SER A 12 -2.84 14.87 -3.64
CA SER A 12 -2.50 16.25 -3.25
C SER A 12 -3.03 16.69 -1.88
N ASN A 13 -4.04 16.01 -1.33
CA ASN A 13 -4.55 16.32 0.01
C ASN A 13 -3.79 15.58 1.11
N ALA A 14 -2.85 14.69 0.74
CA ALA A 14 -2.00 14.04 1.70
C ALA A 14 -0.95 15.02 2.22
N THR A 15 -0.86 15.14 3.55
CA THR A 15 0.08 16.05 4.20
C THR A 15 0.80 15.32 5.33
N GLN A 16 2.01 15.78 5.64
CA GLN A 16 2.76 15.27 6.79
C GLN A 16 3.42 16.41 7.56
N THR A 17 3.56 16.19 8.85
CA THR A 17 4.38 17.00 9.75
C THR A 17 5.46 16.10 10.36
N ALA A 18 6.25 16.63 11.30
CA ALA A 18 7.21 15.82 12.04
C ALA A 18 6.58 14.69 12.88
N THR A 19 5.26 14.73 13.14
CA THR A 19 4.60 13.78 14.05
C THR A 19 3.30 13.16 13.51
N THR A 20 2.78 13.65 12.39
CA THR A 20 1.48 13.23 11.86
C THR A 20 1.50 13.07 10.35
N ILE A 21 0.88 12.01 9.86
CA ILE A 21 0.51 11.87 8.44
C ILE A 21 -1.02 11.97 8.35
N THR A 22 -1.51 12.81 7.44
CA THR A 22 -2.93 12.95 7.13
C THR A 22 -3.18 12.51 5.71
N ILE A 23 -4.02 11.49 5.53
CA ILE A 23 -4.51 11.04 4.22
C ILE A 23 -6.02 11.19 4.22
N ALA A 24 -6.56 11.93 3.25
CA ALA A 24 -8.00 12.10 3.15
C ALA A 24 -8.65 10.78 2.72
N LYS A 25 -9.68 10.32 3.47
CA LYS A 25 -10.42 9.09 3.12
C LYS A 25 -11.04 9.14 1.73
N ALA A 26 -11.36 10.34 1.24
CA ALA A 26 -11.90 10.56 -0.11
C ALA A 26 -10.89 10.23 -1.22
N ASP A 27 -9.59 10.25 -0.92
CA ASP A 27 -8.53 9.93 -1.88
C ASP A 27 -8.21 8.42 -1.92
N LEU A 28 -8.80 7.62 -1.01
CA LEU A 28 -8.64 6.18 -0.98
C LEU A 28 -9.61 5.51 -1.95
N PRO A 29 -9.12 4.73 -2.93
CA PRO A 29 -9.95 4.17 -3.99
C PRO A 29 -10.95 3.18 -3.41
N ARG A 30 -12.19 3.24 -3.91
CA ARG A 30 -13.29 2.32 -3.57
C ARG A 30 -13.76 2.38 -2.10
N LEU A 31 -13.18 3.25 -1.28
CA LEU A 31 -13.62 3.49 0.09
C LEU A 31 -14.69 4.59 0.09
N THR A 32 -15.88 4.29 0.59
CA THR A 32 -16.84 5.36 0.94
C THR A 32 -16.49 5.89 2.33
N ALA A 33 -16.11 7.16 2.41
CA ALA A 33 -15.68 7.78 3.65
C ALA A 33 -16.81 7.75 4.70
N ASN A 34 -16.49 7.21 5.87
CA ASN A 34 -17.39 7.13 7.01
C ASN A 34 -16.58 7.31 8.31
N ALA A 35 -17.20 7.90 9.34
CA ALA A 35 -16.56 8.01 10.67
C ALA A 35 -16.19 6.63 11.26
N ASN A 36 -16.98 5.61 10.93
CA ASN A 36 -16.87 4.24 11.44
C ASN A 36 -16.23 3.27 10.45
N ASN A 37 -15.46 3.73 9.45
CA ASN A 37 -14.67 2.81 8.62
C ASN A 37 -13.76 1.96 9.52
N THR A 38 -13.76 0.64 9.33
CA THR A 38 -12.93 -0.28 10.12
C THR A 38 -11.46 -0.09 9.77
N ALA A 39 -10.57 -0.44 10.71
CA ALA A 39 -9.13 -0.40 10.48
C ALA A 39 -8.70 -1.20 9.23
N GLU A 40 -9.29 -2.39 9.02
CA GLU A 40 -9.03 -3.20 7.83
C GLU A 40 -9.45 -2.49 6.55
N SER A 41 -10.64 -1.85 6.52
CA SER A 41 -11.09 -1.11 5.33
C SER A 41 -10.18 0.08 5.00
N LEU A 42 -9.66 0.76 6.03
CA LEU A 42 -8.71 1.85 5.88
C LEU A 42 -7.37 1.35 5.35
N LEU A 43 -6.83 0.26 5.93
CA LEU A 43 -5.59 -0.35 5.47
C LEU A 43 -5.71 -0.85 4.03
N THR A 44 -6.81 -1.53 3.67
CA THR A 44 -7.07 -1.95 2.29
C THR A 44 -7.11 -0.75 1.34
N GLY A 45 -7.80 0.33 1.70
CA GLY A 45 -7.83 1.56 0.90
C GLY A 45 -6.45 2.17 0.70
N ILE A 46 -5.62 2.22 1.76
CA ILE A 46 -4.23 2.71 1.70
C ILE A 46 -3.39 1.86 0.75
N LEU A 47 -3.47 0.53 0.87
CA LEU A 47 -2.71 -0.39 0.02
C LEU A 47 -3.12 -0.30 -1.45
N LEU A 48 -4.43 -0.20 -1.72
CA LEU A 48 -4.93 -0.02 -3.09
C LEU A 48 -4.51 1.34 -3.66
N LYS A 49 -4.49 2.40 -2.84
CA LYS A 49 -3.97 3.71 -3.26
C LYS A 49 -2.48 3.64 -3.58
N ALA A 50 -1.69 3.01 -2.71
CA ALA A 50 -0.25 2.84 -2.93
C ALA A 50 0.03 2.06 -4.23
N GLN A 51 -0.77 1.02 -4.52
CA GLN A 51 -0.64 0.23 -5.75
C GLN A 51 -0.80 1.05 -7.05
N THR A 52 -1.55 2.16 -7.05
CA THR A 52 -1.72 2.96 -8.27
C THR A 52 -0.43 3.67 -8.69
N SER A 53 0.41 4.03 -7.72
CA SER A 53 1.64 4.79 -7.97
C SER A 53 2.89 3.93 -7.83
N LEU A 54 2.93 3.00 -6.87
CA LEU A 54 4.07 2.10 -6.63
C LEU A 54 3.98 0.86 -7.53
N THR A 55 3.97 1.07 -8.85
CA THR A 55 3.91 -0.01 -9.84
C THR A 55 5.30 -0.55 -10.18
N GLN A 56 5.37 -1.78 -10.71
CA GLN A 56 6.61 -2.34 -11.26
C GLN A 56 7.19 -1.44 -12.35
N THR A 57 6.36 -0.89 -13.23
CA THR A 57 6.82 0.00 -14.30
C THR A 57 7.46 1.28 -13.75
N ASN A 58 6.90 1.85 -12.68
CA ASN A 58 7.50 3.01 -12.03
C ASN A 58 8.78 2.64 -11.29
N PHE A 59 8.85 1.45 -10.69
CA PHE A 59 10.09 0.93 -10.10
C PHE A 59 11.19 0.75 -11.14
N ASP A 60 10.91 0.12 -12.28
CA ASP A 60 11.89 -0.14 -13.34
C ASP A 60 12.40 1.15 -14.00
N SER A 61 11.56 2.20 -14.05
CA SER A 61 11.91 3.49 -14.64
C SER A 61 12.48 4.50 -13.64
N ASN A 62 12.12 4.41 -12.36
CA ASN A 62 12.63 5.25 -11.28
C ASN A 62 13.47 4.43 -10.30
N ILE A 63 14.78 4.41 -10.51
CA ILE A 63 15.76 3.69 -9.66
C ILE A 63 15.76 4.11 -8.19
N ASN A 64 15.12 5.24 -7.84
CA ASN A 64 15.01 5.69 -6.45
C ASN A 64 13.72 5.19 -5.78
N GLN A 65 12.73 4.72 -6.54
CA GLN A 65 11.59 4.02 -5.94
C GLN A 65 12.07 2.65 -5.43
N SER A 66 11.88 2.40 -4.14
CA SER A 66 12.36 1.17 -3.49
C SER A 66 11.24 0.19 -3.15
N ILE A 67 9.98 0.59 -3.33
CA ILE A 67 8.80 -0.21 -3.04
C ILE A 67 7.95 -0.33 -4.29
N TYR A 68 7.41 -1.51 -4.55
CA TYR A 68 6.39 -1.72 -5.56
C TYR A 68 5.37 -2.77 -5.14
N VAL A 69 4.14 -2.64 -5.63
CA VAL A 69 2.99 -3.43 -5.22
C VAL A 69 2.40 -4.13 -6.43
N ASN A 70 2.29 -5.45 -6.37
CA ASN A 70 1.69 -6.28 -7.41
C ASN A 70 0.45 -6.99 -6.90
N SER A 71 -0.46 -7.31 -7.81
CA SER A 71 -1.53 -8.27 -7.52
C SER A 71 -0.97 -9.69 -7.62
N GLY A 72 -1.20 -10.49 -6.59
CA GLY A 72 -0.98 -11.94 -6.65
C GLY A 72 -2.16 -12.66 -7.28
N PHE A 73 -2.09 -13.99 -7.33
CA PHE A 73 -3.20 -14.81 -7.79
C PHE A 73 -4.24 -14.96 -6.68
N SER A 74 -5.52 -14.85 -7.04
CA SER A 74 -6.60 -15.17 -6.11
C SER A 74 -6.59 -16.67 -5.81
N SER A 75 -6.84 -17.03 -4.56
CA SER A 75 -6.98 -18.41 -4.12
C SER A 75 -8.23 -18.56 -3.23
N PHE A 76 -8.50 -19.78 -2.76
CA PHE A 76 -9.59 -20.04 -1.83
C PHE A 76 -9.05 -20.71 -0.56
N THR A 77 -9.62 -20.36 0.57
CA THR A 77 -9.36 -21.03 1.86
C THR A 77 -10.69 -21.30 2.56
N THR A 78 -10.73 -22.29 3.44
CA THR A 78 -11.93 -22.58 4.24
C THR A 78 -11.71 -22.16 5.68
N ARG A 79 -12.70 -21.54 6.32
CA ARG A 79 -12.59 -21.02 7.69
C ARG A 79 -13.86 -21.26 8.49
N GLY A 80 -13.72 -21.19 9.82
CA GLY A 80 -14.82 -21.35 10.76
C GLY A 80 -15.21 -22.80 11.01
N THR A 81 -16.13 -23.01 11.94
CA THR A 81 -16.60 -24.36 12.31
C THR A 81 -17.40 -25.05 11.20
N ASN A 82 -17.98 -24.27 10.29
CA ASN A 82 -18.76 -24.77 9.15
C ASN A 82 -17.92 -24.98 7.89
N ASN A 83 -16.61 -24.68 7.95
CA ASN A 83 -15.69 -24.79 6.83
C ASN A 83 -16.11 -23.98 5.59
N ASP A 84 -16.67 -22.78 5.81
CA ASP A 84 -17.15 -21.90 4.74
C ASP A 84 -15.99 -21.48 3.84
N ALA A 85 -16.24 -21.41 2.52
CA ALA A 85 -15.22 -21.04 1.55
C ALA A 85 -15.07 -19.51 1.44
N TYR A 86 -13.84 -19.04 1.59
CA TYR A 86 -13.44 -17.64 1.45
C TYR A 86 -12.54 -17.49 0.24
N ARG A 87 -12.79 -16.45 -0.56
CA ARG A 87 -11.84 -15.99 -1.57
C ARG A 87 -10.72 -15.21 -0.88
N VAL A 88 -9.48 -15.48 -1.29
CA VAL A 88 -8.28 -14.76 -0.87
C VAL A 88 -7.78 -13.96 -2.05
N ASP A 89 -7.89 -12.64 -1.97
CA ASP A 89 -7.30 -11.72 -2.95
C ASP A 89 -5.96 -11.22 -2.42
N GLN A 90 -4.88 -11.53 -3.15
CA GLN A 90 -3.52 -11.26 -2.70
C GLN A 90 -2.99 -9.95 -3.28
N LEU A 91 -2.42 -9.11 -2.41
CA LEU A 91 -1.54 -8.01 -2.76
C LEU A 91 -0.14 -8.33 -2.24
N ILE A 92 0.86 -8.19 -3.10
CA ILE A 92 2.26 -8.47 -2.80
C ILE A 92 2.99 -7.12 -2.75
N ILE A 93 3.59 -6.80 -1.61
CA ILE A 93 4.37 -5.58 -1.41
C ILE A 93 5.84 -6.01 -1.37
N ASN A 94 6.62 -5.48 -2.28
CA ASN A 94 8.04 -5.80 -2.41
C ASN A 94 8.88 -4.59 -1.99
N PHE A 95 9.92 -4.87 -1.21
CA PHE A 95 10.90 -3.90 -0.74
C PHE A 95 12.24 -4.25 -1.36
N ALA A 96 12.83 -3.33 -2.10
CA ALA A 96 14.09 -3.53 -2.81
C ALA A 96 15.01 -2.34 -2.60
N LYS A 97 16.16 -2.57 -1.97
CA LYS A 97 17.28 -1.63 -1.85
C LYS A 97 18.61 -2.37 -2.05
N LEU A 98 19.70 -1.60 -2.12
CA LEU A 98 21.05 -2.15 -2.13
C LEU A 98 21.27 -3.01 -0.87
N ASP A 99 21.99 -4.12 -1.04
CA ASP A 99 22.26 -5.08 0.03
C ASP A 99 23.34 -4.55 0.98
N ILE A 100 22.93 -3.59 1.82
CA ILE A 100 23.78 -2.95 2.85
C ILE A 100 23.33 -3.30 4.26
N SER A 101 22.09 -3.76 4.42
CA SER A 101 21.47 -4.16 5.69
C SER A 101 20.43 -5.24 5.42
N SER A 102 20.28 -6.16 6.37
CA SER A 102 19.28 -7.23 6.33
C SER A 102 17.98 -6.90 7.07
N THR A 103 17.92 -5.74 7.74
CA THR A 103 16.74 -5.30 8.49
C THR A 103 16.00 -4.23 7.69
N ILE A 104 14.68 -4.36 7.58
CA ILE A 104 13.82 -3.34 6.98
C ILE A 104 13.74 -2.16 7.97
N ASP A 105 14.32 -1.03 7.59
CA ASP A 105 14.26 0.24 8.32
C ASP A 105 13.39 1.24 7.54
N PRO A 106 12.22 1.67 8.04
CA PRO A 106 11.37 2.64 7.36
C PRO A 106 12.04 3.99 7.03
N ASP A 107 13.07 4.41 7.76
CA ASP A 107 13.82 5.65 7.45
C ASP A 107 14.67 5.48 6.18
N ASP A 108 14.96 4.23 5.82
CA ASP A 108 15.63 3.83 4.59
C ASP A 108 14.62 3.39 3.51
N TYR A 109 13.38 3.89 3.40
CA TYR A 109 12.49 3.55 2.27
C TYR A 109 11.58 4.68 1.79
#